data_AF-A0AAW5PLW8-F1
#
_entry.id   AF-A0AAW5PLW8-F1
#
_cell.length_a   1.000
_cell.length_b   1.000
_cell.length_c   1.000
_cell.angle_alpha   90.00
_cell.angle_beta   90.00
_cell.angle_gamma   90.00
#
_symmetry.space_group_name_H-M   'P 1'
#
loop_
_entity.id
_entity.type
_entity.pdbx_description
1 polymer ?
#
loop_
_entity_poly.entity_id
_entity_poly.type
_entity_poly.pdbx_seq_one_letter_code
_entity_poly.pdbx_strand_id
1 'polypeptide(L)'
;MALLSGCTIGNGHICGPQTPMVYCNKAAYQRLANPPSLMENWQHMSKAPEARQLDWVSCGGTEKGSYAVVSGTTGAETAARSGEKFDQIQRCMMGKEYQYTGTCQGEIPSRFPACQRAAGAVPER
;
A
#
# COMPACT_ATOMS: atom_id res chain seq x y z
N MET A 1 13.89 5.15 32.55
CA MET A 1 12.45 5.26 32.19
C MET A 1 12.34 5.19 30.67
N ALA A 2 11.97 4.04 30.13
CA ALA A 2 11.75 3.86 28.70
C ALA A 2 10.31 4.28 28.38
N LEU A 3 10.14 5.44 27.75
CA LEU A 3 8.86 5.87 27.22
C LEU A 3 8.60 5.07 25.94
N LEU A 4 7.85 3.98 26.06
CA LEU A 4 7.32 3.23 24.92
C LEU A 4 6.23 4.09 24.26
N SER A 5 6.63 4.92 23.29
CA SER A 5 5.72 5.65 22.43
C SER A 5 5.01 4.66 21.50
N GLY A 6 3.87 4.13 21.95
CA GLY A 6 2.95 3.39 21.08
C GLY A 6 2.35 4.34 20.04
N CYS A 7 2.36 3.95 18.77
CA CYS A 7 1.66 4.71 17.73
C CYS A 7 0.14 4.55 17.91
N THR A 8 -0.56 5.65 18.17
CA THR A 8 -2.02 5.68 18.14
C THR A 8 -2.49 5.96 16.72
N ILE A 9 -3.29 5.07 16.13
CA ILE A 9 -4.00 5.33 14.86
C ILE A 9 -5.49 5.28 15.17
N GLY A 10 -6.15 6.45 15.14
CA GLY A 10 -7.57 6.62 15.49
C GLY A 10 -7.84 6.66 17.01
N ASN A 11 -9.09 6.42 17.41
CA ASN A 11 -9.55 6.41 18.81
C ASN A 11 -9.15 5.14 19.59
N GLY A 12 -8.02 4.50 19.26
CA GLY A 12 -7.57 3.28 19.93
C GLY A 12 -6.08 3.03 19.76
N HIS A 13 -5.51 2.30 20.71
CA HIS A 13 -4.11 1.89 20.67
C HIS A 13 -3.93 0.78 19.64
N ILE A 14 -3.04 0.98 18.65
CA ILE A 14 -2.50 -0.14 17.89
C ILE A 14 -1.59 -0.89 18.84
N CYS A 15 -1.94 -2.15 19.06
CA CYS A 15 -1.17 -3.00 19.93
C CYS A 15 0.13 -3.40 19.25
N GLY A 16 1.23 -2.96 19.85
CA GLY A 16 2.52 -3.59 19.61
C GLY A 16 2.53 -5.00 20.20
N PRO A 17 3.58 -5.80 19.95
CA PRO A 17 3.72 -7.16 20.48
C PRO A 17 3.68 -7.25 22.01
N GLN A 18 3.83 -6.12 22.72
CA GLN A 18 3.86 -6.03 24.18
C GLN A 18 2.48 -5.68 24.80
N THR A 19 1.46 -5.36 24.00
CA THR A 19 0.16 -4.90 24.52
C THR A 19 -0.85 -6.05 24.53
N PRO A 20 -1.51 -6.34 25.68
CA PRO A 20 -2.52 -7.40 25.75
C PRO A 20 -3.71 -7.13 24.81
N MET A 21 -4.16 -8.17 24.09
CA MET A 21 -5.21 -8.09 23.06
C MET A 21 -6.54 -7.47 23.53
N VAL A 22 -6.82 -7.53 24.84
CA VAL A 22 -8.03 -6.96 25.47
C VAL A 22 -8.09 -5.44 25.38
N TYR A 23 -6.95 -4.76 25.26
CA TYR A 23 -6.86 -3.30 25.14
C TYR A 23 -6.77 -2.83 23.68
N CYS A 24 -6.85 -3.75 22.73
CA CYS A 24 -6.68 -3.46 21.31
C CYS A 24 -8.01 -3.15 20.64
N ASN A 25 -8.01 -2.19 19.72
CA ASN A 25 -9.09 -2.10 18.75
C ASN A 25 -9.00 -3.32 17.81
N LYS A 26 -9.82 -4.33 18.08
CA LYS A 26 -9.86 -5.58 17.32
C LYS A 26 -10.00 -5.36 15.82
N ALA A 27 -10.83 -4.40 15.41
CA ALA A 27 -11.06 -4.09 14.01
C ALA A 27 -9.82 -3.43 13.35
N ALA A 28 -9.11 -2.56 14.06
CA ALA A 28 -7.86 -1.97 13.58
C ALA A 28 -6.76 -3.04 13.46
N TYR A 29 -6.61 -3.89 14.47
CA TYR A 29 -5.65 -5.00 14.45
C TYR A 29 -5.92 -5.96 13.29
N GLN A 30 -7.19 -6.36 13.08
CA GLN A 30 -7.56 -7.27 11.99
C GLN A 30 -7.25 -6.69 10.61
N ARG A 31 -7.46 -5.38 10.41
CA ARG A 31 -7.10 -4.68 9.16
C ARG A 31 -5.59 -4.60 8.95
N LEU A 32 -4.81 -4.47 10.02
CA LEU A 32 -3.34 -4.50 9.94
C LEU A 32 -2.81 -5.90 9.65
N ALA A 33 -3.40 -6.93 10.26
CA ALA A 33 -3.03 -8.33 10.05
C ALA A 33 -3.45 -8.84 8.66
N ASN A 34 -4.55 -8.33 8.12
CA ASN A 34 -5.08 -8.68 6.81
C ASN A 34 -5.31 -7.39 6.00
N PRO A 35 -4.22 -6.74 5.56
CA PRO A 35 -4.36 -5.53 4.78
C PRO A 35 -5.09 -5.82 3.46
N PRO A 36 -5.95 -4.89 2.99
CA PRO A 36 -6.61 -5.03 1.70
C PRO A 36 -5.56 -5.17 0.59
N SER A 37 -5.93 -5.89 -0.45
CA SER A 37 -5.08 -6.12 -1.62
C SER A 37 -4.79 -4.80 -2.34
N LEU A 38 -3.51 -4.50 -2.53
CA LEU A 38 -3.08 -3.29 -3.27
C LEU A 38 -3.40 -3.43 -4.75
N MET A 39 -3.44 -4.66 -5.26
CA MET A 39 -3.83 -4.99 -6.63
C MET A 39 -5.28 -4.57 -6.96
N GLU A 40 -6.20 -4.60 -5.98
CA GLU A 40 -7.61 -4.28 -6.22
C GLU A 40 -7.84 -2.79 -6.56
N ASN A 41 -6.90 -1.93 -6.20
CA ASN A 41 -6.90 -0.49 -6.56
C ASN A 41 -6.47 -0.22 -8.01
N TRP A 42 -6.42 -1.24 -8.85
CA TRP A 42 -6.05 -1.12 -10.27
C TRP A 42 -7.18 -1.65 -11.13
N GLN A 43 -7.57 -0.89 -12.15
CA GLN A 43 -8.62 -1.24 -13.08
C GLN A 43 -8.16 -1.05 -14.52
N HIS A 44 -8.55 -1.97 -15.39
CA HIS A 44 -8.36 -1.84 -16.82
C HIS A 44 -9.72 -1.94 -17.51
N MET A 45 -9.96 -1.13 -18.54
CA MET A 45 -11.30 -1.01 -19.13
C MET A 45 -11.76 -2.29 -19.85
N SER A 46 -10.83 -3.05 -20.42
CA SER A 46 -11.13 -4.23 -21.24
C SER A 46 -10.62 -5.57 -20.69
N LYS A 47 -9.86 -5.58 -19.59
CA LYS A 47 -9.25 -6.82 -19.07
C LYS A 47 -10.06 -7.35 -17.89
N ALA A 48 -10.22 -8.67 -17.86
CA ALA A 48 -10.86 -9.38 -16.76
C ALA A 48 -10.01 -9.33 -15.48
N PRO A 49 -10.61 -9.53 -14.29
CA PRO A 49 -9.89 -9.54 -13.01
C PRO A 49 -8.71 -10.52 -12.95
N GLU A 50 -8.79 -11.66 -13.64
CA GLU A 50 -7.75 -12.69 -13.68
C GLU A 50 -6.49 -12.17 -14.41
N ALA A 51 -6.70 -11.42 -15.51
CA ALA A 51 -5.60 -10.78 -16.22
C ALA A 51 -4.91 -9.71 -15.36
N ARG A 52 -5.66 -9.01 -14.51
CA ARG A 52 -5.07 -8.08 -13.52
C ARG A 52 -4.16 -8.80 -12.54
N GLN A 53 -4.55 -9.98 -12.08
CA GLN A 53 -3.70 -10.76 -11.16
C GLN A 53 -2.40 -11.20 -11.82
N LEU A 54 -2.47 -11.71 -13.06
CA LEU A 54 -1.27 -12.08 -13.82
C LEU A 54 -0.38 -10.87 -14.08
N ASP A 55 -0.95 -9.74 -14.49
CA ASP A 55 -0.20 -8.53 -14.76
C ASP A 55 0.43 -7.95 -13.47
N TRP A 56 -0.29 -7.96 -12.35
CA TRP A 56 0.22 -7.56 -11.04
C TRP A 56 1.43 -8.39 -10.60
N VAL A 57 1.31 -9.72 -10.69
CA VAL A 57 2.42 -10.63 -10.37
C VAL A 57 3.58 -10.39 -11.33
N SER A 58 3.32 -10.21 -12.64
CA SER A 58 4.36 -9.91 -13.63
C SER A 58 5.10 -8.60 -13.35
N CYS A 59 4.43 -7.63 -12.72
CA CYS A 59 5.02 -6.36 -12.31
C CYS A 59 5.84 -6.44 -11.01
N GLY A 60 5.86 -7.60 -10.33
CA GLY A 60 6.63 -7.82 -9.09
C GLY A 60 5.79 -7.86 -7.81
N GLY A 61 4.46 -7.87 -7.94
CA GLY A 61 3.54 -8.13 -6.85
C GLY A 61 3.45 -9.62 -6.47
N THR A 62 2.73 -9.93 -5.40
CA THR A 62 2.40 -11.30 -4.97
C THR A 62 1.00 -11.70 -5.43
N GLU A 63 0.72 -12.99 -5.49
CA GLU A 63 -0.61 -13.52 -5.84
C GLU A 63 -1.73 -13.05 -4.90
N LYS A 64 -1.39 -12.74 -3.64
CA LYS A 64 -2.32 -12.20 -2.64
C LYS A 64 -2.55 -10.69 -2.78
N GLY A 65 -2.01 -10.06 -3.83
CA GLY A 65 -2.18 -8.64 -4.10
C GLY A 65 -1.32 -7.71 -3.25
N SER A 66 -0.29 -8.24 -2.58
CA SER A 66 0.72 -7.46 -1.87
C SER A 66 2.02 -7.39 -2.67
N TYR A 67 3.11 -6.92 -2.06
CA TYR A 67 4.46 -7.02 -2.62
C TYR A 67 5.43 -7.46 -1.51
N ALA A 68 6.47 -8.21 -1.88
CA ALA A 68 7.45 -8.66 -0.89
C ALA A 68 8.37 -7.51 -0.46
N VAL A 69 8.51 -7.35 0.86
CA VAL A 69 9.45 -6.41 1.51
C VAL A 69 10.87 -6.72 1.06
N VAL A 70 11.63 -5.66 0.74
CA VAL A 70 13.03 -5.77 0.36
C VAL A 70 13.89 -5.36 1.55
N SER A 71 14.61 -6.33 2.11
CA SER A 71 15.44 -6.13 3.30
C SER A 71 16.56 -5.11 3.06
N GLY A 72 16.76 -4.24 4.04
CA GLY A 72 17.95 -3.40 4.20
C GLY A 72 18.71 -3.75 5.47
N THR A 73 19.86 -3.11 5.68
CA THR A 73 20.65 -3.21 6.92
C THR A 73 20.00 -2.46 8.09
N THR A 74 19.15 -1.48 7.78
CA THR A 74 18.35 -0.72 8.75
C THR A 74 16.86 -0.72 8.40
N GLY A 75 16.02 -0.32 9.36
CA GLY A 75 14.59 -0.14 9.10
C GLY A 75 14.30 0.94 8.05
N ALA A 76 15.04 2.06 8.08
CA ALA A 76 14.90 3.14 7.10
C ALA A 76 15.28 2.67 5.69
N GLU A 77 16.36 1.89 5.57
CA GLU A 77 16.77 1.32 4.29
C GLU A 77 15.77 0.29 3.78
N THR A 78 15.24 -0.57 4.67
CA THR A 78 14.19 -1.54 4.33
C THR A 78 12.94 -0.82 3.79
N ALA A 79 12.53 0.27 4.44
CA ALA A 79 11.40 1.09 4.00
C ALA A 79 11.67 1.75 2.63
N ALA A 80 12.86 2.32 2.44
CA ALA A 80 13.23 2.95 1.17
C ALA A 80 13.24 1.94 0.01
N ARG A 81 13.90 0.79 0.17
CA ARG A 81 13.98 -0.26 -0.86
C ARG A 81 12.61 -0.86 -1.18
N SER A 82 11.79 -1.07 -0.15
CA SER A 82 10.42 -1.58 -0.32
C SER A 82 9.52 -0.56 -1.01
N GLY A 83 9.67 0.73 -0.68
CA GLY A 83 8.98 1.83 -1.35
C GLY A 83 9.36 1.94 -2.82
N GLU A 84 10.66 1.86 -3.14
CA GLU A 84 11.13 1.87 -4.52
C GLU A 84 10.56 0.71 -5.33
N LYS A 85 10.55 -0.50 -4.75
CA LYS A 85 9.91 -1.67 -5.39
C LYS A 85 8.43 -1.43 -5.65
N PHE A 86 7.71 -0.86 -4.68
CA PHE A 86 6.29 -0.55 -4.88
C PHE A 86 6.09 0.46 -6.00
N ASP A 87 6.90 1.52 -6.06
CA ASP A 87 6.86 2.51 -7.13
C ASP A 87 7.13 1.89 -8.52
N GLN A 88 8.04 0.92 -8.60
CA GLN A 88 8.30 0.17 -9.84
C GLN A 88 7.06 -0.65 -10.26
N ILE A 89 6.40 -1.32 -9.32
CA ILE A 89 5.14 -2.03 -9.60
C ILE A 89 4.08 -1.06 -10.14
N GLN A 90 3.92 0.12 -9.50
CA GLN A 90 2.94 1.11 -9.95
C GLN A 90 3.23 1.60 -11.37
N ARG A 91 4.49 1.90 -11.69
CA ARG A 91 4.92 2.30 -13.04
C ARG A 91 4.64 1.21 -14.06
N CYS A 92 4.90 -0.05 -13.71
CA CYS A 92 4.61 -1.20 -14.58
C CYS A 92 3.11 -1.35 -14.85
N MET A 93 2.26 -1.26 -13.81
CA MET A 93 0.80 -1.33 -13.97
C MET A 93 0.26 -0.21 -14.86
N MET A 94 0.73 1.03 -14.65
CA MET A 94 0.40 2.16 -15.51
C MET A 94 0.87 1.98 -16.96
N GLY A 95 2.03 1.34 -17.16
CA GLY A 95 2.55 1.00 -18.50
C GLY A 95 1.72 -0.07 -19.21
N LYS A 96 1.02 -0.92 -18.46
CA LYS A 96 0.04 -1.89 -18.95
C LYS A 96 -1.38 -1.31 -19.03
N GLU A 97 -1.51 0.01 -19.05
CA GLU A 97 -2.77 0.75 -19.19
C GLU A 97 -3.78 0.54 -18.05
N TYR A 98 -3.34 0.05 -16.89
CA TYR A 98 -4.17 0.05 -15.70
C TYR A 98 -4.26 1.45 -15.11
N GLN A 99 -5.48 1.83 -14.73
CA GLN A 99 -5.79 3.05 -14.00
C GLN A 99 -5.86 2.74 -12.51
N TYR A 100 -5.28 3.61 -11.70
CA TYR A 100 -5.34 3.51 -10.25
C TYR A 100 -6.64 4.11 -9.73
N THR A 101 -7.36 3.36 -8.90
CA THR A 101 -8.67 3.72 -8.33
C THR A 101 -8.63 3.88 -6.81
N GLY A 102 -7.46 3.75 -6.18
CA GLY A 102 -7.28 3.98 -4.75
C GLY A 102 -7.24 5.47 -4.38
N THR A 103 -7.15 5.76 -3.07
CA THR A 103 -7.07 7.14 -2.59
C THR A 103 -5.68 7.74 -2.82
N CYS A 104 -5.66 8.99 -3.27
CA CYS A 104 -4.47 9.84 -3.40
C CYS A 104 -4.42 10.95 -2.34
N GLN A 105 -5.32 10.90 -1.35
CA GLN A 105 -5.36 11.89 -0.28
C GLN A 105 -4.33 11.56 0.81
N GLY A 106 -3.69 12.60 1.35
CA GLY A 106 -2.66 12.49 2.38
C GLY A 106 -1.23 12.51 1.82
N GLU A 107 -0.26 12.81 2.67
CA GLU A 107 1.14 13.08 2.26
C GLU A 107 1.87 11.85 1.70
N ILE A 108 1.56 10.65 2.19
CA ILE A 108 2.21 9.43 1.71
C ILE A 108 1.60 8.98 0.37
N PRO A 109 0.26 8.81 0.25
CA PRO A 109 -0.33 8.36 -1.01
C PRO A 109 -0.15 9.38 -2.15
N SER A 110 -0.12 10.69 -1.87
CA SER A 110 0.10 11.72 -2.89
C SER A 110 1.46 11.61 -3.59
N ARG A 111 2.44 10.96 -2.95
CA ARG A 111 3.78 10.73 -3.52
C ARG A 111 3.85 9.53 -4.44
N PHE A 112 2.82 8.68 -4.46
CA PHE A 112 2.79 7.50 -5.32
C PHE A 112 2.80 7.89 -6.81
N PRO A 113 3.63 7.25 -7.65
CA PRO A 113 3.62 7.48 -9.10
C PRO A 113 2.22 7.43 -9.73
N ALA A 114 1.36 6.53 -9.24
CA ALA A 114 -0.03 6.41 -9.68
C ALA A 114 -0.87 7.68 -9.45
N CYS A 115 -0.63 8.38 -8.34
CA CYS A 115 -1.34 9.60 -7.95
C CYS A 115 -0.78 10.85 -8.63
N GLN A 116 0.49 10.83 -9.00
CA GLN A 116 1.13 11.93 -9.73
C GLN A 116 0.60 12.08 -11.17
N ARG A 117 0.25 10.97 -11.85
CA ARG A 117 -0.44 11.04 -13.16
C ARG A 117 -1.88 11.55 -13.05
N ALA A 118 -2.59 11.25 -11.97
CA ALA A 118 -3.96 11.72 -11.76
C ALA A 118 -4.04 13.25 -11.59
N ALA A 119 -3.02 13.87 -11.01
CA ALA A 119 -2.93 15.33 -10.86
C ALA A 119 -2.73 16.09 -12.19
N GLY A 120 -2.30 15.41 -13.25
CA GLY A 120 -2.19 15.98 -14.60
C GLY A 120 -3.48 15.94 -15.43
N ALA A 121 -4.58 15.41 -14.88
CA ALA A 121 -5.86 15.21 -15.57
C ALA A 121 -7.03 15.99 -14.94
N VAL A 122 -6.74 17.06 -14.21
CA VAL A 122 -7.78 18.00 -13.73
C VAL A 122 -7.90 19.14 -14.75
N PRO A 123 -8.95 19.18 -15.59
CA PRO A 123 -9.32 20.44 -16.23
C PRO A 123 -9.87 21.36 -15.12
N GLU A 124 -9.22 22.50 -14.94
CA GLU A 124 -9.80 23.62 -14.20
C GLU A 124 -11.20 23.90 -14.77
N ARG A 125 -12.21 23.93 -13.89
CA ARG A 125 -13.53 24.50 -14.18
C ARG A 125 -13.67 25.81 -13.42
#